data_AF-A0A3D1D419-F1
#
_entry.id   AF-A0A3D1D419-F1
#
_cell.length_a   1.000
_cell.length_b   1.000
_cell.length_c   1.000
_cell.angle_alpha   90.00
_cell.angle_beta   90.00
_cell.angle_gamma   90.00
#
_symmetry.space_group_name_H-M   'P 1'
#
loop_
_entity.id
_entity.type
_entity.pdbx_description
1 polymer ?
#
loop_
_entity_poly.entity_id
_entity_poly.type
_entity_poly.pdbx_seq_one_letter_code
_entity_poly.pdbx_strand_id
1 'polypeptide(L)'
;MKVISKIHNISVGMLLALSALVATSCESGIEREPAPEEYYTDVDLYTTLVYSRYLFTDCVYGKNYDRYTSYIAQTPLGPNSVDWTNNTGADYTVSVNGEQQTIPNGQKVTIPNGTNNMSTRDDASAPDGKVYVLTYYLLPKVTYSTANKGFLFDLNKYKGSDKFTLVDGDENGRAEKVIGDVNPKQLVISLIPDSYQGTDMTLTPVNGAPALGVPGDFSQPRQYLLKNEYYRPDGVPQAQRLYEVQVVILPE
;
A
#
# COMPACT_ATOMS: atom_id res chain seq x y z
N MET A 1 -29.04 -71.08 11.31
CA MET A 1 -28.21 -70.06 10.63
C MET A 1 -28.88 -68.71 10.33
N LYS A 2 -30.22 -68.52 10.47
CA LYS A 2 -30.87 -67.22 10.12
C LYS A 2 -30.87 -66.15 11.22
N VAL A 3 -30.62 -66.51 12.48
CA VAL A 3 -30.69 -65.56 13.63
C VAL A 3 -29.36 -64.82 13.84
N ILE A 4 -28.22 -65.49 13.61
CA ILE A 4 -26.88 -64.91 13.78
C ILE A 4 -26.59 -63.82 12.70
N SER A 5 -27.07 -64.01 11.47
CA SER A 5 -26.94 -63.03 10.37
C SER A 5 -27.73 -61.74 10.62
N LYS A 6 -28.89 -61.81 11.31
CA LYS A 6 -29.68 -60.61 11.63
C LYS A 6 -29.03 -59.77 12.73
N ILE A 7 -28.42 -60.41 13.73
CA ILE A 7 -27.70 -59.71 14.81
C ILE A 7 -26.47 -58.99 14.26
N HIS A 8 -25.72 -59.60 13.35
CA HIS A 8 -24.54 -58.97 12.74
C HIS A 8 -24.91 -57.72 11.92
N ASN A 9 -26.00 -57.78 11.13
CA ASN A 9 -26.47 -56.63 10.35
C ASN A 9 -27.04 -55.50 11.21
N ILE A 10 -27.67 -55.81 12.34
CA ILE A 10 -28.14 -54.81 13.31
C ILE A 10 -26.95 -54.17 14.04
N SER A 11 -25.93 -54.96 14.37
CA SER A 11 -24.71 -54.48 15.05
C SER A 11 -23.93 -53.49 14.17
N VAL A 12 -23.79 -53.81 12.87
CA VAL A 12 -23.09 -52.96 11.89
C VAL A 12 -23.89 -51.69 11.60
N GLY A 13 -25.22 -51.76 11.49
CA GLY A 13 -26.08 -50.59 11.30
C GLY A 13 -26.07 -49.64 12.50
N MET A 14 -26.01 -50.17 13.72
CA MET A 14 -25.92 -49.37 14.95
C MET A 14 -24.53 -48.75 15.13
N LEU A 15 -23.46 -49.45 14.76
CA LEU A 15 -22.10 -48.91 14.77
C LEU A 15 -21.94 -47.77 13.75
N LEU A 16 -22.53 -47.90 12.56
CA LEU A 16 -22.53 -46.85 11.53
C LEU A 16 -23.35 -45.62 11.94
N ALA A 17 -24.53 -45.82 12.55
CA ALA A 17 -25.34 -44.73 13.07
C ALA A 17 -24.66 -43.99 14.25
N LEU A 18 -23.99 -44.72 15.16
CA LEU A 18 -23.18 -44.09 16.21
C LEU A 18 -21.96 -43.37 15.65
N SER A 19 -21.28 -43.92 14.63
CA SER A 19 -20.12 -43.25 14.01
C SER A 19 -20.50 -41.96 13.27
N ALA A 20 -21.69 -41.89 12.69
CA ALA A 20 -22.22 -40.67 12.08
C ALA A 20 -22.56 -39.59 13.13
N LEU A 21 -23.11 -39.99 14.28
CA LEU A 21 -23.40 -39.07 15.39
C LEU A 21 -22.13 -38.49 16.03
N VAL A 22 -21.07 -39.30 16.14
CA VAL A 22 -19.79 -38.86 16.71
C VAL A 22 -19.00 -37.98 15.73
N ALA A 23 -19.14 -38.20 14.42
CA ALA A 23 -18.53 -37.35 13.40
C ALA A 23 -19.18 -35.95 13.32
N THR A 24 -20.51 -35.84 13.50
CA THR A 24 -21.21 -34.54 13.53
C THR A 24 -21.01 -33.78 14.85
N SER A 25 -20.69 -34.47 15.95
CA SER A 25 -20.48 -33.81 17.26
C SER A 25 -19.13 -33.08 17.39
N CYS A 26 -18.21 -33.25 16.43
CA CYS A 26 -16.93 -32.54 16.43
C CYS A 26 -16.99 -31.16 15.76
N GLU A 27 -18.10 -30.79 15.11
CA GLU A 27 -18.31 -29.44 14.58
C GLU A 27 -19.24 -28.59 15.45
N SER A 28 -20.01 -29.21 16.36
CA SER A 28 -20.78 -28.49 17.38
C SER A 28 -19.90 -28.16 18.58
N GLY A 29 -19.34 -26.94 18.64
CA GLY A 29 -18.72 -26.50 19.89
C GLY A 29 -17.79 -25.29 19.84
N ILE A 30 -17.48 -24.74 18.66
CA ILE A 30 -16.87 -23.40 18.62
C ILE A 30 -18.01 -22.41 18.36
N GLU A 31 -18.69 -22.00 19.43
CA GLU A 31 -19.45 -20.77 19.40
C GLU A 31 -18.44 -19.64 19.18
N ARG A 32 -18.39 -19.14 17.94
CA ARG A 32 -17.65 -17.91 17.67
C ARG A 32 -18.46 -16.78 18.27
N GLU A 33 -17.89 -16.12 19.26
CA GLU A 33 -18.43 -14.86 19.73
C GLU A 33 -18.07 -13.77 18.71
N PRO A 34 -19.02 -12.87 18.35
CA PRO A 34 -18.71 -11.72 17.54
C PRO A 34 -17.59 -10.92 18.19
N ALA A 35 -16.71 -10.36 17.36
CA ALA A 35 -15.76 -9.40 17.86
C ALA A 35 -16.52 -8.22 18.50
N PRO A 36 -15.93 -7.50 19.47
CA PRO A 36 -16.44 -6.19 19.89
C PRO A 36 -16.79 -5.30 18.69
N GLU A 37 -17.86 -4.51 18.81
CA GLU A 37 -18.38 -3.68 17.70
C GLU A 37 -17.33 -2.76 17.10
N GLU A 38 -16.48 -2.18 17.95
CA GLU A 38 -15.33 -1.37 17.53
C GLU A 38 -14.40 -2.08 16.55
N TYR A 39 -14.31 -3.42 16.56
CA TYR A 39 -13.41 -4.15 15.66
C TYR A 39 -14.04 -4.51 14.33
N TYR A 40 -15.34 -4.83 14.26
CA TYR A 40 -15.98 -5.21 12.99
C TYR A 40 -16.58 -4.01 12.23
N THR A 41 -16.62 -2.83 12.85
CA THR A 41 -17.09 -1.58 12.22
C THR A 41 -15.95 -0.70 11.70
N ASP A 42 -14.73 -0.89 12.19
CA ASP A 42 -13.58 -0.09 11.80
C ASP A 42 -13.14 -0.38 10.35
N VAL A 43 -13.00 0.68 9.58
CA VAL A 43 -12.49 0.68 8.21
C VAL A 43 -11.64 1.93 7.98
N ASP A 44 -10.93 2.37 9.02
CA ASP A 44 -9.96 3.45 8.97
C ASP A 44 -8.57 2.94 8.53
N LEU A 45 -7.71 3.87 8.15
CA LEU A 45 -6.30 3.59 7.87
C LEU A 45 -5.45 4.14 9.01
N TYR A 46 -4.62 3.30 9.62
CA TYR A 46 -3.62 3.74 10.60
C TYR A 46 -2.55 4.61 9.93
N THR A 47 -2.04 4.15 8.79
CA THR A 47 -1.03 4.90 8.04
C THR A 47 -0.98 4.49 6.58
N THR A 48 -0.15 5.19 5.82
CA THR A 48 0.08 4.95 4.40
C THR A 48 1.55 5.14 4.10
N LEU A 49 2.07 4.38 3.14
CA LEU A 49 3.46 4.47 2.73
C LEU A 49 3.55 4.73 1.23
N VAL A 50 4.43 5.65 0.83
CA VAL A 50 4.70 5.96 -0.58
C VAL A 50 6.20 5.96 -0.79
N TYR A 51 6.65 5.17 -1.77
CA TYR A 51 8.06 5.08 -2.14
C TYR A 51 8.25 5.20 -3.64
N SER A 52 9.39 5.76 -4.01
CA SER A 52 10.01 5.47 -5.31
C SER A 52 10.96 4.30 -5.14
N ARG A 53 10.88 3.30 -6.02
CA ARG A 53 11.78 2.14 -6.02
C ARG A 53 12.36 1.95 -7.41
N TYR A 54 13.67 1.79 -7.50
CA TYR A 54 14.37 1.62 -8.77
C TYR A 54 15.40 0.50 -8.70
N LEU A 55 15.47 -0.33 -9.74
CA LEU A 55 16.48 -1.39 -9.89
C LEU A 55 17.64 -0.90 -10.74
N PHE A 56 18.77 -0.65 -10.11
CA PHE A 56 20.04 -0.33 -10.78
C PHE A 56 20.74 -1.63 -11.13
N THR A 57 20.70 -2.03 -12.40
CA THR A 57 21.23 -3.31 -12.87
C THR A 57 22.70 -3.17 -13.26
N ASP A 58 23.58 -3.94 -12.61
CA ASP A 58 25.01 -4.08 -12.89
C ASP A 58 25.79 -2.75 -13.02
N CYS A 59 25.29 -1.71 -12.36
CA CYS A 59 25.88 -0.37 -12.37
C CYS A 59 26.14 0.19 -10.97
N VAL A 60 26.17 -0.67 -9.95
CA VAL A 60 26.61 -0.30 -8.59
C VAL A 60 27.93 -0.98 -8.29
N TYR A 61 28.97 -0.17 -8.04
CA TYR A 61 30.32 -0.62 -7.73
C TYR A 61 30.49 -0.89 -6.23
N GLY A 62 30.85 -2.11 -5.87
CA GLY A 62 31.15 -2.50 -4.49
C GLY A 62 32.64 -2.42 -4.17
N LYS A 63 33.05 -1.38 -3.42
CA LYS A 63 34.47 -1.09 -3.10
C LYS A 63 35.22 -2.25 -2.47
N ASN A 64 34.57 -2.96 -1.54
CA ASN A 64 35.22 -4.02 -0.76
C ASN A 64 35.51 -5.30 -1.57
N TYR A 65 34.87 -5.46 -2.72
CA TYR A 65 34.97 -6.68 -3.53
C TYR A 65 35.40 -6.40 -4.98
N ASP A 66 35.69 -5.13 -5.30
CA ASP A 66 36.09 -4.65 -6.63
C ASP A 66 35.25 -5.24 -7.78
N ARG A 67 33.92 -5.16 -7.63
CA ARG A 67 32.97 -5.72 -8.59
C ARG A 67 31.71 -4.90 -8.72
N TYR A 68 31.08 -4.99 -9.87
CA TYR A 68 29.75 -4.45 -10.11
C TYR A 68 28.67 -5.42 -9.64
N THR A 69 27.57 -4.85 -9.16
CA THR A 69 26.38 -5.58 -8.74
C THR A 69 25.13 -4.82 -9.15
N SER A 70 24.02 -5.54 -9.14
CA SER A 70 22.69 -4.96 -9.16
C SER A 70 22.24 -4.55 -7.75
N TYR A 71 21.43 -3.51 -7.66
CA TYR A 71 20.93 -2.95 -6.39
C TYR A 71 19.54 -2.35 -6.56
N ILE A 72 18.63 -2.65 -5.62
CA ILE A 72 17.32 -2.00 -5.54
C ILE A 72 17.44 -0.84 -4.57
N ALA A 73 17.32 0.38 -5.08
CA ALA A 73 17.21 1.56 -4.25
C ALA A 73 15.73 1.86 -3.99
N GLN A 74 15.41 2.27 -2.75
CA GLN A 74 14.08 2.68 -2.37
C GLN A 74 14.15 3.95 -1.52
N THR A 75 13.34 4.94 -1.85
CA THR A 75 13.30 6.23 -1.16
C THR A 75 11.86 6.53 -0.74
N PRO A 76 11.59 6.80 0.55
CA PRO A 76 10.28 7.26 1.00
C PRO A 76 10.00 8.67 0.47
N LEU A 77 8.76 8.91 0.01
CA LEU A 77 8.35 10.17 -0.59
C LEU A 77 7.37 10.94 0.32
N GLY A 78 7.76 11.17 1.58
CA GLY A 78 6.99 12.02 2.50
C GLY A 78 5.52 11.61 2.66
N PRO A 79 5.21 10.45 3.27
CA PRO A 79 3.84 9.94 3.32
C PRO A 79 2.85 10.84 4.08
N ASN A 80 3.36 11.66 5.01
CA ASN A 80 2.54 12.49 5.91
C ASN A 80 2.50 13.96 5.51
N SER A 81 3.56 14.45 4.87
CA SER A 81 3.67 15.82 4.35
C SER A 81 4.84 15.97 3.39
N VAL A 82 4.83 17.04 2.61
CA VAL A 82 5.93 17.49 1.75
C VAL A 82 6.23 18.97 2.02
N ASP A 83 7.52 19.28 2.16
CA ASP A 83 8.00 20.66 2.15
C ASP A 83 8.24 21.08 0.69
N TRP A 84 7.60 22.16 0.27
CA TRP A 84 7.72 22.68 -1.09
C TRP A 84 7.80 24.20 -1.10
N THR A 85 8.60 24.73 -2.02
CA THR A 85 8.64 26.16 -2.32
C THR A 85 8.11 26.33 -3.73
N ASN A 86 7.07 27.14 -3.90
CA ASN A 86 6.55 27.45 -5.22
C ASN A 86 7.53 28.35 -5.97
N ASN A 87 8.29 27.81 -6.93
CA ASN A 87 9.21 28.58 -7.77
C ASN A 87 8.75 28.65 -9.24
N THR A 88 7.47 28.38 -9.50
CA THR A 88 6.93 28.28 -10.85
C THR A 88 6.80 29.60 -11.61
N GLY A 89 7.01 30.74 -10.93
CA GLY A 89 6.82 32.08 -11.48
C GLY A 89 5.38 32.60 -11.41
N ALA A 90 4.44 31.81 -10.86
CA ALA A 90 3.04 32.21 -10.66
C ALA A 90 2.47 31.56 -9.38
N ASP A 91 1.29 32.00 -8.97
CA ASP A 91 0.55 31.37 -7.88
C ASP A 91 0.13 29.94 -8.27
N TYR A 92 0.26 29.00 -7.34
CA TYR A 92 -0.10 27.60 -7.54
C TYR A 92 -1.13 27.15 -6.53
N THR A 93 -2.16 26.43 -6.96
CA THR A 93 -3.24 25.99 -6.06
C THR A 93 -3.09 24.50 -5.75
N VAL A 94 -3.13 24.17 -4.46
CA VAL A 94 -3.18 22.80 -3.94
C VAL A 94 -4.51 22.55 -3.24
N SER A 95 -4.92 21.29 -3.11
CA SER A 95 -6.05 20.88 -2.30
C SER A 95 -5.55 20.28 -0.99
N VAL A 96 -5.97 20.88 0.13
CA VAL A 96 -5.66 20.44 1.49
C VAL A 96 -6.98 20.11 2.19
N ASN A 97 -7.16 18.83 2.55
CA ASN A 97 -8.39 18.28 3.14
C ASN A 97 -9.66 18.60 2.32
N GLY A 98 -9.51 18.69 1.00
CA GLY A 98 -10.60 19.01 0.07
C GLY A 98 -10.81 20.51 -0.18
N GLU A 99 -10.11 21.37 0.56
CA GLU A 99 -10.17 22.83 0.38
C GLU A 99 -9.03 23.33 -0.51
N GLN A 100 -9.30 24.32 -1.35
CA GLN A 100 -8.29 24.91 -2.22
C GLN A 100 -7.44 25.92 -1.44
N GLN A 101 -6.12 25.75 -1.51
CA GLN A 101 -5.15 26.66 -0.93
C GLN A 101 -4.21 27.17 -2.02
N THR A 102 -4.22 28.49 -2.23
CA THR A 102 -3.28 29.15 -3.14
C THR A 102 -1.95 29.39 -2.43
N ILE A 103 -0.87 28.97 -3.06
CA ILE A 103 0.51 29.17 -2.65
C ILE A 103 1.13 30.21 -3.60
N PRO A 104 1.35 31.45 -3.13
CA PRO A 104 2.06 32.48 -3.88
C PRO A 104 3.43 32.04 -4.37
N ASN A 105 3.88 32.59 -5.51
CA ASN A 105 5.24 32.38 -6.00
C ASN A 105 6.29 32.85 -4.98
N GLY A 106 7.35 32.08 -4.81
CA GLY A 106 8.43 32.25 -3.83
C GLY A 106 8.10 31.76 -2.42
N GLN A 107 6.86 31.35 -2.14
CA GLN A 107 6.47 30.95 -0.79
C GLN A 107 6.81 29.47 -0.52
N LYS A 108 7.42 29.22 0.64
CA LYS A 108 7.59 27.88 1.21
C LYS A 108 6.35 27.48 2.01
N VAL A 109 5.91 26.23 1.84
CA VAL A 109 4.78 25.62 2.54
C VAL A 109 5.10 24.17 2.89
N THR A 110 4.49 23.66 3.96
CA THR A 110 4.41 22.23 4.27
C THR A 110 3.00 21.76 3.95
N ILE A 111 2.85 20.93 2.93
CA ILE A 111 1.56 20.42 2.47
C ILE A 111 1.36 19.03 3.08
N PRO A 112 0.23 18.74 3.74
CA PRO A 112 -0.02 17.40 4.26
C PRO A 112 -0.24 16.39 3.13
N ASN A 113 0.01 15.12 3.40
CA ASN A 113 -0.15 14.00 2.47
C ASN A 113 -0.92 12.84 3.10
N GLY A 114 -1.50 11.99 2.24
CA GLY A 114 -2.08 10.71 2.64
C GLY A 114 -3.24 10.88 3.61
N THR A 115 -3.20 10.17 4.74
CA THR A 115 -4.23 10.26 5.79
C THR A 115 -4.36 11.65 6.41
N ASN A 116 -3.29 12.46 6.40
CA ASN A 116 -3.32 13.85 6.88
C ASN A 116 -3.88 14.83 5.85
N ASN A 117 -4.09 14.38 4.60
CA ASN A 117 -4.67 15.15 3.52
C ASN A 117 -5.83 14.37 2.87
N MET A 118 -6.67 13.81 3.73
CA MET A 118 -7.82 13.03 3.32
C MET A 118 -9.05 13.93 3.19
N SER A 119 -9.78 13.78 2.10
CA SER A 119 -11.07 14.43 1.87
C SER A 119 -12.13 13.39 1.53
N THR A 120 -13.39 13.82 1.43
CA THR A 120 -14.50 12.96 1.01
C THR A 120 -15.19 13.53 -0.22
N ARG A 121 -15.64 12.64 -1.10
CA ARG A 121 -16.46 12.96 -2.28
C ARG A 121 -17.69 12.06 -2.27
N ASP A 122 -18.88 12.64 -2.44
CA ASP A 122 -20.11 11.85 -2.52
C ASP A 122 -20.13 11.02 -3.82
N ASP A 123 -20.46 9.74 -3.69
CA ASP A 123 -20.59 8.78 -4.78
C ASP A 123 -21.55 7.66 -4.36
N ALA A 124 -22.74 7.62 -4.96
CA ALA A 124 -23.76 6.64 -4.62
C ALA A 124 -23.37 5.18 -4.92
N SER A 125 -22.29 4.94 -5.67
CA SER A 125 -21.77 3.59 -5.93
C SER A 125 -20.81 3.09 -4.84
N ALA A 126 -20.35 3.96 -3.95
CA ALA A 126 -19.48 3.59 -2.83
C ALA A 126 -20.31 3.00 -1.67
N PRO A 127 -19.71 2.13 -0.80
CA PRO A 127 -20.45 1.39 0.23
C PRO A 127 -21.29 2.24 1.19
N ASP A 128 -20.79 3.39 1.61
CA ASP A 128 -21.46 4.36 2.49
C ASP A 128 -21.88 5.64 1.74
N GLY A 129 -21.89 5.59 0.42
CA GLY A 129 -22.17 6.72 -0.45
C GLY A 129 -21.00 7.72 -0.57
N LYS A 130 -19.80 7.39 -0.07
CA LYS A 130 -18.63 8.27 -0.11
C LYS A 130 -17.35 7.58 -0.57
N VAL A 131 -16.52 8.35 -1.28
CA VAL A 131 -15.13 8.01 -1.59
C VAL A 131 -14.21 8.82 -0.69
N TYR A 132 -13.27 8.14 -0.04
CA TYR A 132 -12.26 8.75 0.83
C TYR A 132 -10.98 8.98 0.04
N VAL A 133 -10.73 10.23 -0.33
CA VAL A 133 -9.67 10.61 -1.25
C VAL A 133 -8.41 10.99 -0.48
N LEU A 134 -7.35 10.21 -0.66
CA LEU A 134 -6.00 10.42 -0.13
C LEU A 134 -5.16 11.14 -1.19
N THR A 135 -4.79 12.40 -0.94
CA THR A 135 -3.97 13.17 -1.88
C THR A 135 -2.50 13.16 -1.46
N TYR A 136 -1.61 12.87 -2.41
CA TYR A 136 -0.16 12.91 -2.24
C TYR A 136 0.46 13.92 -3.19
N TYR A 137 1.05 14.95 -2.62
CA TYR A 137 1.94 15.88 -3.30
C TYR A 137 3.38 15.37 -3.20
N LEU A 138 4.01 15.14 -4.34
CA LEU A 138 5.38 14.64 -4.43
C LEU A 138 6.25 15.66 -5.15
N LEU A 139 7.50 15.83 -4.71
CA LEU A 139 8.49 16.59 -5.48
C LEU A 139 8.81 15.87 -6.80
N PRO A 140 9.19 16.58 -7.87
CA PRO A 140 9.44 15.96 -9.17
C PRO A 140 10.75 15.17 -9.22
N LYS A 141 11.64 15.40 -8.26
CA LYS A 141 12.93 14.72 -8.14
C LYS A 141 12.97 13.82 -6.90
N VAL A 142 13.67 12.69 -7.04
CA VAL A 142 13.93 11.75 -5.95
C VAL A 142 15.42 11.44 -5.86
N THR A 143 15.95 11.44 -4.64
CA THR A 143 17.33 11.02 -4.36
C THR A 143 17.34 9.55 -3.93
N TYR A 144 18.06 8.72 -4.66
CA TYR A 144 18.37 7.35 -4.27
C TYR A 144 19.74 7.30 -3.60
N SER A 145 19.87 6.50 -2.53
CA SER A 145 21.13 6.30 -1.81
C SER A 145 21.48 4.81 -1.79
N THR A 146 22.77 4.50 -1.84
CA THR A 146 23.26 3.16 -1.52
C THR A 146 23.15 2.88 -0.02
N ALA A 147 23.22 1.61 0.37
CA ALA A 147 23.08 1.22 1.78
C ALA A 147 24.19 1.76 2.69
N ASN A 148 25.38 2.04 2.15
CA ASN A 148 26.54 2.59 2.85
C ASN A 148 27.63 3.02 1.86
N LYS A 149 28.71 3.63 2.39
CA LYS A 149 29.87 4.13 1.63
C LYS A 149 30.65 3.08 0.85
N GLY A 150 30.39 1.80 1.07
CA GLY A 150 31.01 0.67 0.38
C GLY A 150 30.41 0.39 -1.00
N PHE A 151 29.27 1.00 -1.34
CA PHE A 151 28.63 0.89 -2.65
C PHE A 151 28.46 2.26 -3.29
N LEU A 152 28.75 2.35 -4.58
CA LEU A 152 28.60 3.58 -5.35
C LEU A 152 27.83 3.31 -6.65
N PHE A 153 26.85 4.13 -6.96
CA PHE A 153 26.27 4.19 -8.30
C PHE A 153 27.35 4.65 -9.30
N ASP A 154 27.40 4.01 -10.46
CA ASP A 154 28.31 4.33 -11.55
C ASP A 154 27.49 4.57 -12.82
N LEU A 155 27.27 5.84 -13.16
CA LEU A 155 26.44 6.20 -14.30
C LEU A 155 27.13 5.94 -15.64
N ASN A 156 28.45 5.72 -15.67
CA ASN A 156 29.15 5.28 -16.89
C ASN A 156 28.81 3.84 -17.27
N LYS A 157 28.40 3.03 -16.29
CA LYS A 157 27.95 1.63 -16.49
C LYS A 157 26.44 1.50 -16.66
N TYR A 158 25.68 2.47 -16.17
CA TYR A 158 24.23 2.46 -16.31
C TYR A 158 23.78 2.41 -17.79
N LYS A 159 22.80 1.54 -18.08
CA LYS A 159 22.28 1.29 -19.43
C LYS A 159 20.78 1.55 -19.59
N GLY A 160 20.10 1.99 -18.53
CA GLY A 160 18.68 2.31 -18.61
C GLY A 160 18.41 3.61 -19.36
N SER A 161 17.14 3.88 -19.65
CA SER A 161 16.69 5.07 -20.35
C SER A 161 16.46 6.27 -19.44
N ASP A 162 16.27 6.04 -18.14
CA ASP A 162 16.01 7.12 -17.17
C ASP A 162 17.26 7.98 -16.98
N LYS A 163 17.04 9.28 -16.78
CA LYS A 163 18.12 10.24 -16.59
C LYS A 163 18.42 10.40 -15.12
N PHE A 164 19.66 10.09 -14.75
CA PHE A 164 20.18 10.27 -13.40
C PHE A 164 21.33 11.27 -13.37
N THR A 165 21.48 11.96 -12.25
CA THR A 165 22.65 12.79 -11.94
C THR A 165 23.30 12.30 -10.66
N LEU A 166 24.63 12.31 -10.60
CA LEU A 166 25.38 12.00 -9.39
C LEU A 166 25.26 13.17 -8.40
N VAL A 167 25.18 12.86 -7.12
CA VAL A 167 25.36 13.85 -6.04
C VAL A 167 26.74 13.64 -5.46
N ASP A 168 27.58 14.68 -5.49
CA ASP A 168 28.97 14.66 -5.00
C ASP A 168 29.79 13.52 -5.63
N GLY A 169 29.70 13.39 -6.96
CA GLY A 169 30.41 12.35 -7.71
C GLY A 169 31.93 12.45 -7.61
N ASP A 170 32.59 11.31 -7.56
CA ASP A 170 34.05 11.21 -7.61
C ASP A 170 34.59 11.35 -9.05
N GLU A 171 35.92 11.39 -9.17
CA GLU A 171 36.64 11.48 -10.45
C GLU A 171 36.35 10.32 -11.42
N ASN A 172 35.83 9.20 -10.92
CA ASN A 172 35.49 8.01 -11.70
C ASN A 172 34.02 8.01 -12.16
N GLY A 173 33.27 9.08 -11.88
CA GLY A 173 31.84 9.18 -12.20
C GLY A 173 30.99 8.30 -11.30
N ARG A 174 31.37 8.16 -10.03
CA ARG A 174 30.68 7.32 -9.05
C ARG A 174 30.22 8.12 -7.84
N ALA A 175 29.09 7.76 -7.25
CA ALA A 175 28.57 8.43 -6.05
C ALA A 175 27.75 7.50 -5.15
N GLU A 176 27.66 7.82 -3.86
CA GLU A 176 26.74 7.14 -2.92
C GLU A 176 25.27 7.46 -3.22
N LYS A 177 25.02 8.55 -3.95
CA LYS A 177 23.69 9.09 -4.21
C LYS A 177 23.51 9.48 -5.67
N VAL A 178 22.31 9.25 -6.18
CA VAL A 178 21.88 9.73 -7.49
C VAL A 178 20.51 10.38 -7.39
N ILE A 179 20.27 11.40 -8.19
CA ILE A 179 18.97 12.05 -8.34
C ILE A 179 18.37 11.60 -9.67
N GLY A 180 17.09 11.24 -9.66
CA GLY A 180 16.30 10.98 -10.86
C GLY A 180 14.92 11.62 -10.77
N ASP A 181 14.15 11.48 -11.84
CA ASP A 181 12.76 11.93 -11.88
C ASP A 181 11.86 10.97 -11.10
N VAL A 182 10.89 11.52 -10.37
CA VAL A 182 9.80 10.73 -9.81
C VAL A 182 8.90 10.27 -10.96
N ASN A 183 8.73 8.96 -11.08
CA ASN A 183 7.85 8.37 -12.08
C ASN A 183 6.54 7.93 -11.43
N PRO A 184 5.41 8.65 -11.60
CA PRO A 184 4.13 8.27 -11.02
C PRO A 184 3.61 6.92 -11.56
N LYS A 185 4.17 6.43 -12.68
CA LYS A 185 3.80 5.13 -13.25
C LYS A 185 4.47 3.93 -12.59
N GLN A 186 5.38 4.16 -11.64
CA GLN A 186 6.17 3.11 -10.96
C GLN A 186 6.31 3.35 -9.46
N LEU A 187 5.32 4.00 -8.85
CA LEU A 187 5.31 4.21 -7.40
C LEU A 187 4.95 2.92 -6.66
N VAL A 188 5.49 2.77 -5.46
CA VAL A 188 5.09 1.73 -4.53
C VAL A 188 4.27 2.38 -3.43
N ILE A 189 2.96 2.13 -3.42
CA ILE A 189 2.03 2.66 -2.41
C ILE A 189 1.47 1.51 -1.58
N SER A 190 1.38 1.70 -0.28
CA SER A 190 0.72 0.78 0.66
C SER A 190 -0.27 1.57 1.52
N LEU A 191 -1.48 1.04 1.64
CA LEU A 191 -2.48 1.51 2.60
C LEU A 191 -2.48 0.51 3.75
N ILE A 192 -2.33 0.99 4.98
CA ILE A 192 -2.23 0.14 6.17
C ILE A 192 -3.50 0.38 7.00
N PRO A 193 -4.45 -0.57 6.98
CA PRO A 193 -5.67 -0.47 7.78
C PRO A 193 -5.37 -0.33 9.27
N ASP A 194 -6.24 0.37 10.00
CA ASP A 194 -6.12 0.49 11.45
C ASP A 194 -6.44 -0.85 12.12
N SER A 195 -5.38 -1.60 12.35
CA SER A 195 -5.43 -3.00 12.78
C SER A 195 -4.93 -3.14 14.21
N TYR A 196 -5.08 -2.09 15.04
CA TYR A 196 -4.56 -2.04 16.40
C TYR A 196 -4.91 -3.27 17.25
N GLN A 197 -5.94 -4.05 16.86
CA GLN A 197 -6.36 -5.30 17.52
C GLN A 197 -6.49 -6.54 16.62
N GLY A 198 -6.03 -6.51 15.37
CA GLY A 198 -5.96 -7.71 14.50
C GLY A 198 -6.03 -7.46 12.99
N THR A 199 -5.71 -8.50 12.21
CA THR A 199 -5.35 -8.43 10.78
C THR A 199 -6.47 -8.78 9.81
N ASP A 200 -7.71 -8.92 10.28
CA ASP A 200 -8.84 -9.38 9.46
C ASP A 200 -9.44 -8.22 8.65
N MET A 201 -8.63 -7.60 7.80
CA MET A 201 -9.05 -6.57 6.86
C MET A 201 -8.41 -6.80 5.49
N THR A 202 -9.21 -6.65 4.44
CA THR A 202 -8.75 -6.86 3.06
C THR A 202 -8.86 -5.58 2.25
N LEU A 203 -7.74 -5.19 1.63
CA LEU A 203 -7.70 -4.12 0.63
C LEU A 203 -7.67 -4.71 -0.77
N THR A 204 -8.70 -4.43 -1.55
CA THR A 204 -8.83 -4.93 -2.93
C THR A 204 -8.74 -3.78 -3.92
N PRO A 205 -7.85 -3.82 -4.93
CA PRO A 205 -7.87 -2.84 -6.01
C PRO A 205 -9.18 -2.95 -6.80
N VAL A 206 -9.77 -1.80 -7.15
CA VAL A 206 -10.97 -1.73 -8.00
C VAL A 206 -10.69 -0.88 -9.23
N ASN A 207 -11.55 -0.98 -10.25
CA ASN A 207 -11.46 -0.15 -11.45
C ASN A 207 -10.08 -0.19 -12.16
N GLY A 208 -9.43 -1.35 -12.12
CA GLY A 208 -8.11 -1.57 -12.76
C GLY A 208 -6.94 -0.91 -12.02
N ALA A 209 -7.10 -0.57 -10.73
CA ALA A 209 -5.99 -0.11 -9.90
C ALA A 209 -4.88 -1.19 -9.78
N PRO A 210 -3.60 -0.78 -9.72
CA PRO A 210 -2.50 -1.73 -9.50
C PRO A 210 -2.58 -2.35 -8.10
N ALA A 211 -1.87 -3.45 -7.88
CA ALA A 211 -1.71 -4.00 -6.53
C ALA A 211 -0.90 -3.05 -5.64
N LEU A 212 -1.23 -2.99 -4.35
CA LEU A 212 -0.47 -2.25 -3.35
C LEU A 212 0.83 -3.00 -2.97
N GLY A 213 1.84 -2.28 -2.47
CA GLY A 213 3.11 -2.84 -2.00
C GLY A 213 4.11 -3.21 -3.11
N VAL A 214 3.70 -3.09 -4.37
CA VAL A 214 4.53 -3.31 -5.57
C VAL A 214 4.53 -2.07 -6.47
N PRO A 215 5.50 -1.93 -7.39
CA PRO A 215 5.49 -0.84 -8.36
C PRO A 215 4.21 -0.87 -9.20
N GLY A 216 3.51 0.27 -9.26
CA GLY A 216 2.26 0.41 -10.00
C GLY A 216 2.08 1.81 -10.58
N ASP A 217 1.11 1.93 -11.49
CA ASP A 217 0.80 3.20 -12.14
C ASP A 217 -0.24 4.01 -11.36
N PHE A 218 0.20 5.10 -10.75
CA PHE A 218 -0.60 6.07 -10.01
C PHE A 218 -0.64 7.44 -10.69
N SER A 219 -0.36 7.51 -12.00
CA SER A 219 -0.50 8.75 -12.79
C SER A 219 -1.94 9.21 -12.98
N GLN A 220 -2.91 8.41 -12.53
CA GLN A 220 -4.34 8.70 -12.49
C GLN A 220 -4.89 8.23 -11.13
N PRO A 221 -6.04 8.78 -10.67
CA PRO A 221 -6.67 8.32 -9.43
C PRO A 221 -6.90 6.81 -9.41
N ARG A 222 -6.52 6.15 -8.31
CA ARG A 222 -6.65 4.69 -8.12
C ARG A 222 -7.48 4.34 -6.91
N GLN A 223 -8.42 3.44 -7.06
CA GLN A 223 -9.38 3.12 -6.01
C GLN A 223 -9.15 1.74 -5.39
N TYR A 224 -9.40 1.65 -4.09
CA TYR A 224 -9.20 0.45 -3.28
C TYR A 224 -10.37 0.29 -2.31
N LEU A 225 -11.00 -0.88 -2.32
CA LEU A 225 -12.07 -1.22 -1.39
C LEU A 225 -11.45 -1.90 -0.16
N LEU A 226 -11.56 -1.25 0.99
CA LEU A 226 -11.27 -1.85 2.28
C LEU A 226 -12.52 -2.58 2.76
N LYS A 227 -12.35 -3.83 3.20
CA LYS A 227 -13.39 -4.63 3.84
C LYS A 227 -12.91 -5.10 5.19
N ASN A 228 -13.78 -4.98 6.18
CA ASN A 228 -13.57 -5.55 7.49
C ASN A 228 -14.06 -7.00 7.52
N GLU A 229 -13.17 -7.95 7.78
CA GLU A 229 -13.42 -9.39 7.75
C GLU A 229 -13.61 -10.00 9.16
N TYR A 230 -13.63 -9.17 10.22
CA TYR A 230 -13.92 -9.67 11.56
C TYR A 230 -15.28 -10.36 11.60
N TYR A 231 -15.34 -11.40 12.42
CA TYR A 231 -16.61 -12.05 12.72
C TYR A 231 -17.53 -11.06 13.44
N ARG A 232 -18.74 -10.89 12.90
CA ARG A 232 -19.74 -9.90 13.30
C ARG A 232 -21.07 -10.60 13.58
N PRO A 233 -21.98 -9.99 14.36
CA PRO A 233 -23.29 -10.57 14.64
C PRO A 233 -24.11 -10.80 13.36
N ASP A 234 -25.01 -11.78 13.40
CA ASP A 234 -25.93 -12.07 12.29
C ASP A 234 -26.78 -10.84 11.94
N GLY A 235 -26.92 -10.57 10.64
CA GLY A 235 -27.69 -9.43 10.14
C GLY A 235 -26.94 -8.09 10.16
N VAL A 236 -25.77 -8.00 10.78
CA VAL A 236 -24.91 -6.81 10.68
C VAL A 236 -24.18 -6.81 9.32
N PRO A 237 -24.34 -5.77 8.49
CA PRO A 237 -23.60 -5.65 7.23
C PRO A 237 -22.09 -5.60 7.48
N GLN A 238 -21.33 -6.09 6.50
CA GLN A 238 -19.88 -5.94 6.55
C GLN A 238 -19.49 -4.46 6.44
N ALA A 239 -18.66 -3.97 7.35
CA ALA A 239 -18.10 -2.63 7.21
C ALA A 239 -17.14 -2.59 6.02
N GLN A 240 -17.31 -1.59 5.17
CA GLN A 240 -16.52 -1.40 3.96
C GLN A 240 -16.31 0.09 3.69
N ARG A 241 -15.20 0.43 3.06
CA ARG A 241 -14.91 1.81 2.64
C ARG A 241 -14.14 1.85 1.34
N LEU A 242 -14.51 2.78 0.46
CA LEU A 242 -13.81 3.01 -0.79
C LEU A 242 -12.79 4.15 -0.62
N TYR A 243 -11.51 3.82 -0.74
CA TYR A 243 -10.41 4.78 -0.78
C TYR A 243 -10.01 5.10 -2.22
N GLU A 244 -9.64 6.34 -2.48
CA GLU A 244 -9.05 6.79 -3.75
C GLU A 244 -7.69 7.43 -3.47
N VAL A 245 -6.64 6.95 -4.14
CA VAL A 245 -5.30 7.51 -4.09
C VAL A 245 -5.12 8.45 -5.27
N GLN A 246 -4.81 9.71 -5.00
CA GLN A 246 -4.46 10.72 -5.99
C GLN A 246 -3.02 11.17 -5.78
N VAL A 247 -2.22 11.15 -6.84
CA VAL A 247 -0.84 11.61 -6.82
C VAL A 247 -0.70 12.84 -7.70
N VAL A 248 -0.13 13.90 -7.13
CA VAL A 248 0.19 15.15 -7.83
C VAL A 248 1.70 15.37 -7.73
N ILE A 249 2.36 15.43 -8.88
CA ILE A 249 3.76 15.85 -8.94
C ILE A 249 3.78 17.38 -8.92
N LEU A 250 4.38 17.95 -7.88
CA LEU A 250 4.53 19.39 -7.74
C LEU A 250 5.48 19.91 -8.82
N PRO A 251 5.19 21.09 -9.40
CA PRO A 251 6.11 21.73 -10.33
C PRO A 251 7.33 22.32 -9.59
N GLU A 252 8.42 22.47 -10.33
CA GLU A 252 9.62 23.21 -9.93
C GLU A 252 9.66 24.59 -10.59
#